data_AF-A0A958QSU5-F1
#
_entry.id   AF-A0A958QSU5-F1
#
_cell.length_a   1.000
_cell.length_b   1.000
_cell.length_c   1.000
_cell.angle_alpha   90.00
_cell.angle_beta   90.00
_cell.angle_gamma   90.00
#
_symmetry.space_group_name_H-M   'P 1'
#
loop_
_entity.id
_entity.type
_entity.pdbx_description
1 polymer ?
#
loop_
_entity_poly.entity_id
_entity_poly.type
_entity_poly.pdbx_seq_one_letter_code
_entity_poly.pdbx_strand_id
1 'polypeptide(L)'
;MVAPKAIKEGLVKFFKIEASAGILLGIAALLAFAVANSSLSNFYLSALDSKIFGLTIKHWINDGLMTIFFFLVGLEIKNELVLGHLSTPKKASLPLLAAIGGMMIPA
;
A
#
# COMPACT_ATOMS: atom_id res chain seq x y z
N MET A 1 8.11 26.64 -26.40
CA MET A 1 8.81 25.38 -26.05
C MET A 1 9.30 25.44 -24.58
N VAL A 2 8.39 25.43 -23.58
CA VAL A 2 8.69 25.67 -22.13
C VAL A 2 7.98 24.66 -21.19
N ALA A 3 7.24 23.68 -21.72
CA ALA A 3 6.39 22.78 -20.92
C ALA A 3 7.10 21.76 -19.97
N PRO A 4 8.33 21.25 -20.20
CA PRO A 4 8.82 20.10 -19.42
C PRO A 4 9.28 20.42 -18.00
N LYS A 5 9.60 21.69 -17.69
CA LYS A 5 10.15 22.08 -16.38
C LYS A 5 9.05 22.26 -15.31
N ALA A 6 7.93 22.88 -15.69
CA ALA A 6 6.79 23.11 -14.80
C ALA A 6 6.13 21.80 -14.34
N ILE A 7 6.05 20.78 -15.20
CA ILE A 7 5.50 19.47 -14.85
C ILE A 7 6.41 18.75 -13.84
N LYS A 8 7.73 18.80 -14.02
CA LYS A 8 8.68 18.24 -13.05
C LYS A 8 8.56 18.92 -11.69
N GLU A 9 8.49 20.25 -11.66
CA GLU A 9 8.36 21.02 -10.41
C GLU A 9 7.02 20.76 -9.70
N GLY A 10 5.93 20.62 -10.46
CA GLY A 10 4.62 20.23 -9.93
C GLY A 10 4.60 18.83 -9.34
N LEU A 11 5.20 17.85 -10.02
CA LEU A 11 5.33 16.47 -9.52
C LEU A 11 6.16 16.42 -8.23
N VAL A 12 7.30 17.12 -8.17
CA VAL A 12 8.14 17.16 -6.96
C VAL A 12 7.40 17.80 -5.79
N LYS A 13 6.59 18.84 -6.02
CA LYS A 13 5.74 19.42 -4.97
C LYS A 13 4.62 18.47 -4.55
N PHE A 14 4.04 17.73 -5.48
CA PHE A 14 3.00 16.75 -5.20
C PHE A 14 3.52 15.61 -4.31
N PHE A 15 4.68 15.03 -4.62
CA PHE A 15 5.31 13.98 -3.81
C PHE A 15 5.74 14.44 -2.40
N LYS A 16 5.76 15.75 -2.12
CA LYS A 16 6.06 16.30 -0.79
C LYS A 16 4.84 16.38 0.12
N ILE A 17 3.64 16.11 -0.38
CA ILE A 17 2.39 16.18 0.40
C ILE A 17 2.13 14.79 0.99
N GLU A 18 1.83 14.71 2.28
CA GLU A 18 1.51 13.44 2.98
C GLU A 18 0.35 12.69 2.31
N ALA A 19 -0.65 13.42 1.78
CA ALA A 19 -1.79 12.85 1.08
C ALA A 19 -1.49 12.26 -0.32
N SER A 20 -0.31 12.53 -0.89
CA SER A 20 0.02 12.14 -2.27
C SER A 20 0.02 10.63 -2.47
N ALA A 21 0.50 9.87 -1.48
CA ALA A 21 0.47 8.41 -1.51
C ALA A 21 -0.97 7.88 -1.55
N GLY A 22 -1.88 8.46 -0.75
CA GLY A 22 -3.30 8.10 -0.74
C GLY A 22 -4.00 8.40 -2.07
N ILE A 23 -3.72 9.57 -2.67
CA ILE A 23 -4.28 9.93 -3.99
C ILE A 23 -3.78 8.97 -5.07
N LEU A 24 -2.48 8.66 -5.08
CA LEU A 24 -1.91 7.73 -6.05
C LEU A 24 -2.52 6.33 -5.93
N LEU A 25 -2.71 5.85 -4.69
CA LEU A 25 -3.35 4.57 -4.41
C LEU A 25 -4.81 4.57 -4.87
N GLY A 26 -5.56 5.65 -4.65
CA GLY A 26 -6.92 5.83 -5.15
C GLY A 26 -7.00 5.78 -6.68
N ILE A 27 -6.09 6.48 -7.37
CA ILE A 27 -6.01 6.44 -8.84
C ILE A 27 -5.68 5.02 -9.34
N ALA A 28 -4.73 4.33 -8.71
CA ALA A 28 -4.38 2.96 -9.07
C ALA A 28 -5.58 2.01 -8.91
N ALA A 29 -6.35 2.14 -7.83
CA ALA A 29 -7.56 1.36 -7.61
C ALA A 29 -8.64 1.65 -8.68
N LEU A 30 -8.86 2.92 -9.03
CA LEU A 30 -9.80 3.31 -10.09
C LEU A 30 -9.38 2.76 -11.45
N LEU A 31 -8.09 2.81 -11.78
CA LEU A 31 -7.56 2.23 -13.01
C LEU A 31 -7.73 0.71 -13.03
N ALA A 32 -7.40 0.02 -11.94
CA ALA A 32 -7.60 -1.41 -11.83
C ALA A 32 -9.07 -1.80 -12.00
N PHE A 33 -9.98 -1.05 -11.37
CA PHE A 33 -11.43 -1.24 -11.51
C PHE A 33 -11.90 -1.01 -12.95
N ALA A 34 -11.43 0.07 -13.60
CA ALA A 34 -11.78 0.36 -15.00
C ALA A 34 -11.28 -0.74 -15.95
N VAL A 35 -10.03 -1.20 -15.79
CA VAL A 35 -9.45 -2.28 -16.59
C VAL A 35 -10.23 -3.58 -16.42
N ALA A 36 -10.56 -3.94 -15.16
CA ALA A 36 -11.29 -5.16 -14.84
C ALA A 36 -12.71 -5.21 -15.43
N ASN A 37 -13.34 -4.05 -15.66
CA ASN A 37 -14.68 -3.93 -16.27
C ASN A 37 -14.65 -3.63 -17.78
N SER A 38 -13.47 -3.64 -18.40
CA SER A 38 -13.29 -3.34 -19.82
C SER A 38 -13.03 -4.61 -20.65
N SER A 39 -13.01 -4.47 -21.98
CA SER A 39 -12.63 -5.55 -22.91
C SER A 39 -11.19 -6.05 -22.69
N LEU A 40 -10.34 -5.27 -22.01
CA LEU A 40 -8.97 -5.65 -21.66
C LEU A 40 -8.89 -6.60 -20.45
N SER A 41 -10.00 -6.84 -19.74
CA SER A 41 -10.05 -7.62 -18.50
C SER A 41 -9.49 -9.03 -18.68
N ASN A 42 -9.89 -9.74 -19.75
CA ASN A 42 -9.40 -11.10 -20.01
C ASN A 42 -7.88 -11.16 -20.20
N PHE A 43 -7.30 -10.20 -20.91
CA PHE A 43 -5.85 -10.10 -21.09
C PHE A 43 -5.15 -9.79 -19.76
N TYR A 44 -5.68 -8.83 -19.00
CA TYR A 44 -5.15 -8.44 -17.69
C TYR A 44 -5.13 -9.61 -16.69
N LEU A 45 -6.25 -10.33 -16.56
CA LEU A 45 -6.38 -11.47 -15.66
C LEU A 45 -5.51 -12.65 -16.12
N SER A 46 -5.50 -12.96 -17.42
CA SER A 46 -4.66 -14.05 -17.96
C SER A 46 -3.17 -13.78 -17.76
N ALA A 47 -2.74 -12.53 -17.89
CA ALA A 47 -1.37 -12.13 -17.59
C ALA A 47 -1.06 -12.33 -16.09
N LEU A 48 -1.96 -11.94 -15.19
CA LEU A 48 -1.77 -12.13 -13.75
C LEU A 48 -1.80 -13.60 -13.31
N ASP A 49 -2.58 -14.44 -13.98
CA ASP A 49 -2.69 -15.88 -13.68
C ASP A 49 -1.62 -16.73 -14.36
N SER A 50 -0.82 -16.14 -15.26
CA SER A 50 0.32 -16.81 -15.88
C SER A 50 1.31 -17.28 -14.81
N LYS A 51 1.78 -18.53 -14.93
CA LYS A 51 2.64 -19.16 -13.93
C LYS A 51 4.11 -18.97 -14.25
N ILE A 52 4.88 -18.60 -13.24
CA ILE A 52 6.34 -18.52 -13.26
C ILE A 52 6.85 -19.26 -12.02
N PHE A 53 7.71 -20.26 -12.22
CA PHE A 53 8.25 -21.11 -11.15
C PHE A 53 7.17 -21.72 -10.23
N GLY A 54 6.03 -22.15 -10.80
CA GLY A 54 4.95 -22.82 -10.08
C GLY A 54 3.93 -21.89 -9.41
N LEU A 55 4.22 -20.60 -9.26
CA LEU A 55 3.32 -19.59 -8.72
C LEU A 55 2.78 -18.67 -9.82
N THR A 56 1.59 -18.12 -9.66
CA THR A 56 1.09 -17.12 -10.62
C THR A 56 1.82 -15.79 -10.44
N ILE A 57 1.90 -14.98 -11.50
CA ILE A 57 2.47 -13.62 -11.44
C ILE A 57 1.79 -12.80 -10.35
N LYS A 58 0.47 -12.96 -10.18
CA LYS A 58 -0.29 -12.36 -9.08
C LYS A 58 0.27 -12.71 -7.70
N HIS A 59 0.60 -13.98 -7.45
CA HIS A 59 1.17 -14.40 -6.17
C HIS A 59 2.55 -13.78 -5.93
N TRP A 60 3.42 -13.79 -6.95
CA TRP A 60 4.74 -13.16 -6.86
C TRP A 60 4.65 -11.67 -6.54
N ILE A 61 3.75 -10.94 -7.21
CA ILE A 61 3.52 -9.52 -6.95
C ILE A 61 2.99 -9.33 -5.54
N ASN A 62 1.98 -10.10 -5.12
CA ASN A 62 1.37 -9.96 -3.81
C ASN A 62 2.40 -10.20 -2.70
N ASP A 63 3.07 -11.35 -2.72
CA ASP A 63 4.02 -11.73 -1.67
C ASP A 63 5.23 -10.80 -1.67
N GLY A 64 5.74 -10.42 -2.85
CA GLY A 64 6.87 -9.50 -2.98
C GLY A 64 6.54 -8.10 -2.46
N LEU A 65 5.43 -7.51 -2.88
CA LEU A 65 5.02 -6.17 -2.41
C LEU A 65 4.64 -6.20 -0.93
N MET A 66 3.94 -7.24 -0.46
CA MET A 66 3.58 -7.38 0.95
C MET A 66 4.80 -7.59 1.83
N THR A 67 5.84 -8.29 1.35
CA THR A 67 7.11 -8.42 2.08
C THR A 67 7.75 -7.06 2.32
N ILE A 68 7.82 -6.21 1.28
CA ILE A 68 8.38 -4.86 1.40
C ILE A 68 7.49 -4.00 2.32
N PHE A 69 6.17 -4.06 2.15
CA PHE A 69 5.22 -3.32 2.98
C PHE A 69 5.35 -3.69 4.47
N PHE A 70 5.30 -4.97 4.80
CA PHE A 70 5.43 -5.44 6.18
C PHE A 70 6.82 -5.22 6.76
N PHE A 71 7.87 -5.23 5.95
CA PHE A 71 9.21 -4.84 6.40
C PHE A 71 9.22 -3.38 6.87
N LEU A 72 8.68 -2.45 6.09
CA LEU A 72 8.58 -1.04 6.46
C LEU A 72 7.69 -0.83 7.69
N VAL A 73 6.52 -1.46 7.71
CA VAL A 73 5.61 -1.42 8.88
C VAL A 73 6.31 -2.00 10.11
N GLY A 74 7.07 -3.08 9.97
CA GLY A 74 7.82 -3.68 11.07
C GLY A 74 8.89 -2.75 11.63
N LEU A 75 9.59 -2.00 10.77
CA LEU A 75 10.53 -0.97 11.21
C LEU A 75 9.84 0.18 11.96
N GLU A 76 8.68 0.61 11.47
CA GLU A 76 7.88 1.66 12.13
C GLU A 76 7.36 1.21 13.49
N ILE A 77 6.81 -0.02 13.57
CA ILE A 77 6.36 -0.60 14.84
C ILE A 77 7.53 -0.73 15.81
N LYS A 78 8.70 -1.19 15.34
CA LYS A 78 9.90 -1.23 16.18
C LYS A 78 10.26 0.17 16.70
N ASN A 79 10.18 1.20 15.87
CA ASN A 79 10.44 2.58 16.29
C ASN A 79 9.46 3.04 17.38
N GLU A 80 8.15 2.78 17.21
CA GLU A 80 7.10 3.10 18.20
C GLU A 80 7.25 2.30 19.51
N LEU A 81 7.76 1.07 19.44
CA LEU A 81 8.06 0.23 20.60
C LEU A 81 9.27 0.72 21.39
N VAL A 82 10.27 1.33 20.74
CA VAL A 82 11.49 1.80 21.42
C VAL A 82 11.33 3.23 21.92
N LEU A 83 10.80 4.13 21.09
CA LEU A 83 10.80 5.58 21.34
C LEU A 83 9.39 6.18 21.44
N GLY A 84 8.35 5.45 21.04
CA GLY A 84 7.04 6.01 20.81
C GLY A 84 5.98 5.63 21.84
N HIS A 85 4.74 5.53 21.36
CA HIS A 85 3.53 5.33 22.15
C HIS A 85 3.35 3.88 22.60
N LEU A 86 4.10 2.94 22.04
CA LEU A 86 4.07 1.54 22.44
C LEU A 86 5.20 1.18 23.41
N SER A 87 6.05 2.14 23.78
CA SER A 87 7.25 1.93 24.61
C SER A 87 7.01 1.47 26.05
N THR A 88 5.80 1.66 26.59
CA THR A 88 5.47 1.20 27.95
C THR A 88 4.10 0.52 27.97
N PRO A 89 3.88 -0.47 28.85
CA PRO A 89 2.60 -1.18 28.93
C PRO A 89 1.39 -0.25 29.14
N LYS A 90 1.58 0.84 29.91
CA LYS A 90 0.52 1.82 30.18
C LYS A 90 0.14 2.65 28.95
N LYS A 91 1.08 2.96 28.05
CA LYS A 91 0.79 3.68 26.81
C LYS A 91 0.25 2.75 25.72
N ALA A 92 0.78 1.52 25.67
CA ALA A 92 0.36 0.51 24.69
C ALA A 92 -1.05 -0.06 24.93
N SER A 93 -1.55 -0.02 26.18
CA SER A 93 -2.84 -0.63 26.53
C SER A 93 -4.03 -0.08 25.74
N LEU A 94 -4.09 1.24 25.52
CA LEU A 94 -5.20 1.86 24.79
C LEU A 94 -5.18 1.49 23.28
N PRO A 95 -4.07 1.70 22.54
CA PRO A 95 -3.97 1.25 21.15
C PRO A 95 -4.21 -0.25 20.96
N LEU A 96 -3.69 -1.08 21.88
CA LEU A 96 -3.84 -2.52 21.80
C LEU A 96 -5.30 -2.97 21.98
N LEU A 97 -5.99 -2.44 23.00
CA LEU A 97 -7.41 -2.74 23.20
C LEU A 97 -8.27 -2.21 22.05
N ALA A 98 -7.96 -1.02 21.53
CA ALA A 98 -8.65 -0.46 20.36
C ALA A 98 -8.46 -1.34 19.12
N ALA A 99 -7.24 -1.84 18.87
CA ALA A 99 -6.94 -2.73 17.76
C ALA A 99 -7.65 -4.10 17.92
N ILE A 100 -7.64 -4.70 19.11
CA ILE A 100 -8.35 -5.95 19.39
C ILE A 100 -9.86 -5.76 19.17
N GLY A 101 -10.44 -4.69 19.71
CA GLY A 101 -11.87 -4.39 19.50
C GLY A 101 -12.20 -4.17 18.02
N GLY A 102 -11.35 -3.43 17.30
CA GLY A 102 -11.50 -3.19 15.87
C GLY A 102 -11.34 -4.44 15.00
N MET A 103 -10.62 -5.48 15.47
CA MET A 103 -10.48 -6.76 14.78
C MET A 103 -11.62 -7.73 15.13
N MET A 104 -12.04 -7.80 16.39
CA MET A 104 -13.02 -8.78 16.87
C MET A 104 -14.47 -8.47 16.45
N ILE A 105 -14.82 -7.20 16.20
CA ILE A 105 -16.20 -6.81 15.82
C ILE A 105 -16.50 -7.11 14.34
N PRO A 106 -15.61 -6.83 13.38
CA PRO A 106 -15.87 -7.08 11.97
C PRO A 106 -15.56 -8.51 11.49
N ALA A 107 -14.73 -9.26 12.23
CA ALA A 107 -14.29 -10.61 11.87
C ALA A 107 -15.39 -11.67 11.97
#